data_AF-A0A520K4F3-F1
#
_entry.id   AF-A0A520K4F3-F1
#
_cell.length_a   1.000
_cell.length_b   1.000
_cell.length_c   1.000
_cell.angle_alpha   90.00
_cell.angle_beta   90.00
_cell.angle_gamma   90.00
#
_symmetry.space_group_name_H-M   'P 1'
#
loop_
_entity.id
_entity.type
_entity.pdbx_description
1 polymer ?
#
loop_
_entity_poly.entity_id
_entity_poly.type
_entity_poly.pdbx_seq_one_letter_code
_entity_poly.pdbx_strand_id
1 'polypeptide(L)'
;MGVDVDSAWHTKGGTLSDKSARSEFGITQEEIIGAVRAGKLQYRINTMCGNPYLKLVRSEVEAFLDEKYGDNYLAKKKVENELAQTNKELRKLKTQVAALEKRKAELRDILDM
;
A
#
# COMPACT_ATOMS: atom_id res chain seq x y z
N MET A 1 17.57 1.24 21.31
CA MET A 1 17.99 2.47 20.62
C MET A 1 16.70 3.15 20.16
N GLY A 2 16.22 4.16 20.90
CA GLY A 2 14.95 4.82 20.58
C GLY A 2 15.09 5.53 19.24
N VAL A 3 14.26 5.17 18.26
CA VAL A 3 14.16 5.93 17.02
C VAL A 3 13.63 7.30 17.43
N ASP A 4 14.41 8.35 17.19
CA ASP A 4 14.00 9.71 17.47
C ASP A 4 12.75 10.02 16.64
N VAL A 5 11.60 10.09 17.32
CA VAL A 5 10.29 10.11 16.67
C VAL A 5 10.12 11.36 15.82
N ASP A 6 10.82 12.46 16.17
CA ASP A 6 10.85 13.68 15.37
C ASP A 6 11.51 13.48 14.00
N SER A 7 12.58 12.69 13.92
CA SER A 7 13.24 12.37 12.64
C SER A 7 12.34 11.56 11.69
N ALA A 8 11.48 10.69 12.24
CA ALA A 8 10.57 9.87 11.44
C ALA A 8 9.53 10.71 10.68
N TRP A 9 9.10 11.85 11.24
CA TRP A 9 8.15 12.76 10.59
C TRP A 9 8.70 13.45 9.34
N HIS A 10 10.02 13.63 9.28
CA HIS A 10 10.73 14.35 8.21
C HIS A 10 11.43 13.43 7.22
N THR A 11 11.57 12.14 7.55
CA THR A 11 12.18 11.15 6.67
C THR A 11 11.24 10.74 5.54
N LYS A 12 11.77 10.67 4.30
CA LYS A 12 11.01 10.19 3.14
C LYS A 12 10.54 8.76 3.38
N GLY A 13 9.23 8.54 3.33
CA GLY A 13 8.62 7.23 3.60
C GLY A 13 8.53 6.86 5.09
N GLY A 14 8.94 7.75 6.01
CA GLY A 14 8.81 7.55 7.46
C GLY A 14 7.38 7.78 7.98
N THR A 15 6.49 8.32 7.14
CA THR A 15 5.08 8.57 7.49
C THR A 15 4.15 8.16 6.36
N LEU A 16 2.89 7.90 6.70
CA LEU A 16 1.83 7.55 5.78
C LEU A 16 0.48 8.09 6.23
N SER A 17 -0.49 8.15 5.32
CA SER A 17 -1.88 8.48 5.67
C SER A 17 -2.59 7.30 6.32
N ASP A 18 -3.66 7.52 7.08
CA ASP A 18 -4.57 6.47 7.54
C ASP A 18 -5.13 5.66 6.38
N LYS A 19 -5.46 6.31 5.26
CA LYS A 19 -5.90 5.61 4.03
C LYS A 19 -4.82 4.67 3.51
N SER A 20 -3.58 5.15 3.44
CA SER A 20 -2.42 4.33 3.02
C SER A 20 -2.17 3.19 4.00
N ALA A 21 -2.25 3.43 5.31
CA ALA A 21 -2.03 2.41 6.32
C ALA A 21 -3.04 1.27 6.18
N ARG A 22 -4.32 1.60 6.01
CA ARG A 22 -5.37 0.60 5.76
C ARG A 22 -5.14 -0.18 4.46
N SER A 23 -4.71 0.50 3.40
CA SER A 23 -4.47 -0.15 2.10
C SER A 23 -3.20 -1.01 2.08
N GLU A 24 -2.12 -0.58 2.71
CA GLU A 24 -0.81 -1.22 2.68
C GLU A 24 -0.75 -2.39 3.67
N PHE A 25 -1.26 -2.16 4.88
CA PHE A 25 -1.14 -3.11 5.99
C PHE A 25 -2.43 -3.84 6.32
N GLY A 26 -3.59 -3.44 5.77
CA GLY A 26 -4.86 -4.11 6.08
C GLY A 26 -5.41 -3.83 7.48
N ILE A 27 -4.83 -2.88 8.21
CA ILE A 27 -5.38 -2.36 9.47
C ILE A 27 -6.72 -1.64 9.20
N THR A 28 -7.62 -1.62 10.18
CA THR A 28 -8.91 -0.90 10.12
C THR A 28 -8.82 0.50 10.70
N GLN A 29 -9.82 1.34 10.44
CA GLN A 29 -9.85 2.69 11.00
C GLN A 29 -10.01 2.66 12.53
N GLU A 30 -10.79 1.71 13.03
CA GLU A 30 -11.06 1.48 14.44
C GLU A 30 -9.80 1.08 15.18
N GLU A 31 -8.95 0.24 14.57
CA GLU A 31 -7.66 -0.15 15.12
C GLU A 31 -6.67 1.02 15.18
N ILE A 32 -6.64 1.85 14.14
CA ILE A 32 -5.83 3.08 14.15
C ILE A 32 -6.29 3.99 15.30
N ILE A 33 -7.58 4.25 15.42
CA ILE A 33 -8.13 5.11 16.48
C ILE A 33 -7.87 4.51 17.86
N GLY A 34 -8.06 3.20 18.02
CA GLY A 34 -7.79 2.48 19.26
C GLY A 34 -6.32 2.58 19.67
N ALA A 35 -5.40 2.39 18.74
CA ALA A 35 -3.97 2.47 18.99
C ALA A 35 -3.51 3.91 19.30
N VAL A 36 -4.07 4.92 18.63
CA VAL A 36 -3.86 6.34 18.98
C VAL A 36 -4.33 6.62 20.40
N ARG A 37 -5.54 6.17 20.77
CA ARG A 37 -6.09 6.35 22.13
C ARG A 37 -5.27 5.63 23.20
N ALA A 38 -4.68 4.48 22.84
CA ALA A 38 -3.79 3.72 23.71
C ALA A 38 -2.36 4.29 23.77
N GLY A 39 -2.05 5.37 23.04
CA GLY A 39 -0.71 5.97 22.98
C GLY A 39 0.31 5.15 22.20
N LYS A 40 -0.11 4.14 21.43
CA LYS A 40 0.75 3.29 20.61
C LYS A 40 1.08 3.87 19.24
N LEU A 41 0.23 4.78 18.74
CA LEU A 41 0.45 5.50 17.49
C LEU A 41 0.40 7.00 17.72
N GLN A 42 1.42 7.69 17.24
CA GLN A 42 1.38 9.14 17.08
C GLN A 42 0.69 9.50 15.78
N TYR A 43 -0.01 10.63 15.80
CA TYR A 43 -0.67 11.17 14.62
C TYR A 43 -0.51 12.68 14.52
N ARG A 44 -0.56 13.18 13.29
CA ARG A 44 -0.76 14.60 12.99
C ARG A 44 -1.92 14.72 12.01
N ILE A 45 -2.73 15.77 12.12
CA ILE A 45 -3.75 16.07 11.11
C ILE A 45 -3.05 16.80 9.97
N ASN A 46 -3.29 16.37 8.74
CA ASN A 46 -2.85 17.08 7.55
C ASN A 46 -3.99 17.13 6.53
N THR A 47 -3.84 17.96 5.50
CA THR A 47 -4.89 18.18 4.48
C THR A 47 -4.31 17.91 3.09
N MET A 48 -4.97 17.07 2.31
CA MET A 48 -4.69 16.89 0.88
C MET A 48 -5.89 17.39 0.07
N CYS A 49 -5.68 18.39 -0.77
CA CYS A 49 -6.72 18.98 -1.63
C CYS A 49 -8.03 19.31 -0.89
N GLY A 50 -7.93 19.86 0.33
CA GLY A 50 -9.09 20.22 1.17
C GLY A 50 -9.67 19.07 2.01
N ASN A 51 -9.23 17.82 1.82
CA ASN A 51 -9.68 16.71 2.64
C ASN A 51 -8.69 16.42 3.79
N PRO A 52 -9.10 16.51 5.06
CA PRO A 52 -8.24 16.18 6.19
C PRO A 52 -7.99 14.66 6.25
N TYR A 53 -6.81 14.28 6.71
CA TYR A 53 -6.43 12.89 6.93
C TYR A 53 -5.46 12.79 8.11
N LEU A 54 -5.35 11.58 8.68
CA LEU A 54 -4.38 11.33 9.74
C LEU A 54 -3.05 10.95 9.10
N LYS A 55 -2.00 11.69 9.42
CA LYS A 55 -0.62 11.34 9.11
C LYS A 55 -0.06 10.56 10.29
N LEU A 56 0.38 9.33 10.04
CA LEU A 56 0.87 8.37 11.03
C LEU A 56 2.36 8.11 10.79
N VAL A 57 3.10 7.73 11.85
CA VAL A 57 4.49 7.27 11.75
C VAL A 57 4.51 5.81 11.31
N ARG A 58 5.23 5.49 10.22
CA ARG A 58 5.21 4.15 9.63
C ARG A 58 5.75 3.09 10.59
N SER A 59 6.89 3.34 11.22
CA SER A 59 7.53 2.39 12.13
C SER A 59 6.67 2.06 13.35
N GLU A 60 5.84 3.01 13.82
CA GLU A 60 4.91 2.76 14.93
C GLU A 60 3.73 1.89 14.48
N VAL A 61 3.24 2.09 13.24
CA VAL A 61 2.22 1.22 12.65
C VAL A 61 2.76 -0.20 12.49
N GLU A 62 3.97 -0.36 11.99
CA GLU A 62 4.63 -1.67 11.87
C GLU A 62 4.79 -2.34 13.23
N ALA A 63 5.36 -1.64 14.23
CA ALA A 63 5.52 -2.17 15.58
C ALA A 63 4.18 -2.54 16.25
N PHE A 64 3.14 -1.74 16.06
CA PHE A 64 1.79 -2.04 16.56
C PHE A 64 1.23 -3.33 15.94
N LEU A 65 1.47 -3.54 14.65
CA LEU A 65 0.99 -4.73 13.94
C LEU A 65 1.79 -5.98 14.30
N ASP A 66 3.10 -5.87 14.47
CA ASP A 66 3.94 -6.96 14.97
C ASP A 66 3.52 -7.36 16.39
N GLU A 67 3.27 -6.38 17.28
CA GLU A 67 2.76 -6.66 18.62
C GLU A 67 1.38 -7.34 18.60
N LYS A 68 0.50 -6.92 17.68
CA LYS A 68 -0.89 -7.39 17.63
C LYS A 68 -1.08 -8.73 16.91
N TYR A 69 -0.39 -8.95 15.80
CA TYR A 69 -0.57 -10.09 14.91
C TYR A 69 0.64 -11.02 14.85
N GLY A 70 1.76 -10.61 15.46
CA GLY A 70 3.02 -11.34 15.47
C GLY A 70 3.94 -11.00 14.30
N ASP A 71 5.22 -11.28 14.48
CA ASP A 71 6.36 -10.90 13.61
C ASP A 71 6.23 -11.35 12.13
N ASN A 72 5.38 -12.34 11.84
CA ASN A 72 5.17 -12.83 10.47
C ASN A 72 4.07 -12.09 9.69
N TYR A 73 3.30 -11.23 10.34
CA TYR A 73 2.17 -10.55 9.70
C TYR A 73 2.62 -9.62 8.58
N LEU A 74 3.58 -8.72 8.86
CA LEU A 74 4.07 -7.76 7.89
C LEU A 74 4.79 -8.43 6.72
N ALA A 75 5.59 -9.47 7.00
CA ALA A 75 6.27 -10.25 5.97
C ALA A 75 5.26 -10.92 5.02
N LYS A 76 4.24 -11.57 5.57
CA LYS A 76 3.15 -12.16 4.78
C LYS A 76 2.42 -11.09 3.96
N LYS A 77 2.12 -9.94 4.56
CA LYS A 77 1.36 -8.88 3.89
C LYS A 77 2.12 -8.27 2.72
N LYS A 78 3.45 -8.12 2.87
CA LYS A 78 4.33 -7.69 1.79
C LYS A 78 4.28 -8.65 0.61
N VAL A 79 4.36 -9.96 0.86
CA VAL A 79 4.27 -11.00 -0.18
C VAL A 79 2.89 -10.98 -0.87
N GLU A 80 1.80 -10.84 -0.11
CA GLU A 80 0.45 -10.71 -0.67
C GLU A 80 0.31 -9.50 -1.60
N ASN A 81 0.85 -8.34 -1.20
CA ASN A 81 0.81 -7.11 -1.99
C ASN A 81 1.63 -7.25 -3.29
N GLU A 82 2.82 -7.83 -3.21
CA GLU A 82 3.67 -8.09 -4.38
C GLU A 82 3.01 -9.08 -5.36
N LEU A 83 2.37 -10.13 -4.84
CA LEU A 83 1.59 -11.07 -5.63
C LEU A 83 0.39 -10.40 -6.32
N ALA A 84 -0.34 -9.53 -5.61
CA ALA A 84 -1.46 -8.79 -6.17
C ALA A 84 -1.03 -7.85 -7.31
N GLN A 85 0.09 -7.14 -7.11
CA GLN A 85 0.67 -6.27 -8.12
C GLN A 85 1.13 -7.06 -9.36
N THR A 86 1.83 -8.17 -9.16
CA THR A 86 2.27 -9.07 -10.23
C THR A 86 1.08 -9.59 -11.03
N ASN A 87 0.01 -10.02 -10.37
CA ASN A 87 -1.22 -10.47 -11.03
C ASN A 87 -1.90 -9.37 -11.86
N LYS A 88 -1.89 -8.13 -11.38
CA LYS A 88 -2.44 -6.97 -12.11
C LYS A 88 -1.64 -6.71 -13.39
N GLU A 89 -0.32 -6.76 -13.31
CA GLU A 89 0.57 -6.59 -14.46
C GLU A 89 0.39 -7.72 -15.48
N LEU A 90 0.30 -8.97 -15.03
CA LEU A 90 0.00 -10.11 -15.90
C LEU A 90 -1.32 -9.93 -16.65
N ARG A 91 -2.38 -9.47 -15.97
CA ARG A 91 -3.68 -9.19 -16.61
C ARG A 91 -3.56 -8.10 -17.68
N LYS A 92 -2.88 -7.00 -17.36
CA LYS A 92 -2.66 -5.90 -18.32
C LYS A 92 -1.91 -6.39 -19.56
N LEU A 93 -0.81 -7.13 -19.37
CA LEU A 93 -0.02 -7.67 -20.46
C LEU A 93 -0.82 -8.65 -21.32
N LYS A 94 -1.61 -9.54 -20.72
CA LYS A 94 -2.49 -10.45 -21.46
C LYS A 94 -3.48 -9.69 -22.35
N THR A 95 -4.09 -8.62 -21.86
CA THR A 95 -4.98 -7.78 -22.67
C THR A 95 -4.23 -7.13 -23.84
N GLN A 96 -3.01 -6.66 -23.63
CA GLN A 96 -2.18 -6.08 -24.69
C GLN A 96 -1.78 -7.13 -25.73
N VAL A 97 -1.41 -8.34 -25.31
CA VAL A 97 -1.10 -9.46 -26.22
C VAL A 97 -2.32 -9.80 -27.08
N ALA A 98 -3.49 -9.96 -26.49
CA ALA A 98 -4.72 -10.28 -27.24
C ALA A 98 -5.07 -9.20 -28.27
N ALA A 99 -4.88 -7.92 -27.94
CA ALA A 99 -5.09 -6.81 -28.88
C ALA A 99 -4.10 -6.87 -30.07
N LEU A 100 -2.84 -7.20 -29.80
CA LEU A 100 -1.82 -7.34 -30.85
C LEU A 100 -2.04 -8.59 -31.71
N GLU A 101 -2.46 -9.70 -31.13
CA GLU A 101 -2.81 -10.91 -31.88
C GLU A 101 -3.97 -10.67 -32.84
N LYS A 102 -5.03 -9.97 -32.37
CA LYS A 102 -6.14 -9.55 -33.23
C LYS A 102 -5.64 -8.69 -34.39
N ARG A 103 -4.82 -7.68 -34.09
CA ARG A 103 -4.30 -6.78 -35.13
C ARG A 103 -3.41 -7.53 -36.13
N LYS A 104 -2.62 -8.50 -35.66
CA LYS A 104 -1.80 -9.35 -36.54
C LYS A 104 -2.67 -10.18 -37.49
N ALA A 105 -3.78 -10.75 -37.01
CA ALA A 105 -4.70 -11.51 -37.86
C ALA A 105 -5.34 -10.61 -38.94
N GLU A 106 -5.85 -9.43 -38.57
CA GLU A 106 -6.40 -8.46 -39.53
C GLU A 106 -5.39 -8.10 -40.62
N LEU A 107 -4.13 -7.85 -40.26
CA LEU A 107 -3.08 -7.53 -41.22
C LEU A 107 -2.71 -8.73 -42.10
N ARG A 108 -2.84 -9.95 -41.57
CA ARG A 108 -2.59 -11.19 -42.32
C ARG A 108 -3.68 -11.38 -43.38
N ASP A 109 -4.94 -11.22 -43.00
CA ASP A 109 -6.08 -11.35 -43.91
C ASP A 109 -5.99 -10.34 -45.07
N ILE A 110 -5.49 -9.12 -44.82
CA ILE A 110 -5.24 -8.11 -45.87
C ILE A 110 -4.15 -8.56 -46.85
N LEU A 111 -3.12 -9.26 -46.39
CA LEU A 111 -2.03 -9.75 -47.26
C LEU A 111 -2.43 -10.96 -48.08
N ASP A 112 -3.40 -11.75 -47.59
CA ASP A 112 -3.90 -12.96 -48.23
C ASP A 112 -5.13 -12.68 -49.14
N MET A 113 -5.55 -11.40 -49.29
CA MET A 113 -6.53 -10.87 -50.25
C MET A 113 -5.89 -10.44 -51.57
#